data_AF-A0A8I1HZB9-F1
#
_entry.id   AF-A0A8I1HZB9-F1
#
_cell.length_a   1.000
_cell.length_b   1.000
_cell.length_c   1.000
_cell.angle_alpha   90.00
_cell.angle_beta   90.00
_cell.angle_gamma   90.00
#
_symmetry.space_group_name_H-M   'P 1'
#
loop_
_entity.id
_entity.type
_entity.pdbx_description
1 polymer ?
#
loop_
_entity_poly.entity_id
_entity_poly.type
_entity_poly.pdbx_seq_one_letter_code
_entity_poly.pdbx_strand_id
1 'polypeptide(L)'
;MIYGFALPSEALSRKILTPVAFKERFPAGRLKPPVGIIGGDIRSLVELHLFLEPDEATLPGIDLQTLPNWIAQSIGDPELAESIRAVVSARNNYVEGCQKVYELVGHRLNQARMVLKEAT
;
A
#
# COMPACT_ATOMS: atom_id res chain seq x y z
N MET A 1 17.43 -2.63 -0.29
CA MET A 1 16.85 -3.65 -1.18
C MET A 1 16.48 -2.93 -2.47
N ILE A 2 16.97 -3.36 -3.63
CA ILE A 2 16.55 -2.76 -4.91
C ILE A 2 15.23 -3.41 -5.25
N TYR A 3 14.12 -2.68 -5.12
CA TYR A 3 12.79 -3.13 -5.46
C TYR A 3 12.70 -3.27 -6.99
N GLY A 4 13.00 -4.47 -7.50
CA GLY A 4 13.05 -4.74 -8.93
C GLY A 4 11.67 -4.99 -9.52
N PHE A 5 10.83 -3.96 -9.57
CA PHE A 5 9.58 -4.03 -10.33
C PHE A 5 9.82 -3.68 -11.80
N ALA A 6 9.14 -4.38 -12.71
CA ALA A 6 8.99 -3.90 -14.07
C ALA A 6 8.26 -2.54 -14.07
N LEU A 7 8.58 -1.66 -15.02
CA LEU A 7 7.81 -0.42 -15.17
C LEU A 7 6.34 -0.77 -15.47
N PRO A 8 5.38 -0.17 -14.75
CA PRO A 8 3.97 -0.39 -15.03
C PRO A 8 3.61 0.19 -16.39
N SER A 9 2.63 -0.42 -17.06
CA SER A 9 2.05 0.18 -18.27
C SER A 9 1.35 1.51 -17.94
N GLU A 10 1.09 2.35 -18.94
CA GLU A 10 0.35 3.59 -18.74
C GLU A 10 -1.04 3.33 -18.13
N ALA A 11 -1.75 2.31 -18.62
CA ALA A 11 -3.06 1.92 -18.11
C ALA A 11 -3.00 1.47 -16.63
N LEU A 12 -1.98 0.68 -16.26
CA LEU A 12 -1.77 0.28 -14.87
C LEU A 12 -1.38 1.47 -14.00
N SER A 13 -0.53 2.37 -14.51
CA SER A 13 -0.12 3.59 -13.82
C SER A 13 -1.31 4.48 -13.47
N ARG A 14 -2.26 4.63 -14.40
CA ARG A 14 -3.54 5.34 -14.14
C ARG A 14 -4.33 4.66 -13.02
N LYS A 15 -4.45 3.34 -13.02
CA LYS A 15 -5.13 2.59 -11.95
C LYS A 15 -4.44 2.75 -10.58
N ILE A 16 -3.13 2.58 -10.51
CA ILE A 16 -2.31 2.73 -9.28
C ILE A 16 -2.56 4.09 -8.60
N LEU A 17 -2.73 5.15 -9.39
CA LEU A 17 -2.90 6.52 -8.90
C LEU A 17 -4.36 6.93 -8.70
N THR A 18 -5.32 6.07 -9.03
CA THR A 18 -6.75 6.37 -8.94
C THR A 18 -7.38 5.70 -7.71
N PRO A 19 -8.27 6.39 -6.98
CA PRO A 19 -9.05 5.77 -5.92
C PRO A 19 -9.99 4.66 -6.41
N VAL A 20 -10.18 3.63 -5.58
CA VAL A 20 -11.16 2.56 -5.80
C VAL A 20 -12.58 3.01 -5.42
N ALA A 21 -13.60 2.27 -5.85
CA ALA A 21 -14.98 2.56 -5.48
C ALA A 21 -15.23 2.31 -3.97
N PHE A 22 -16.28 2.92 -3.41
CA PHE A 22 -16.60 2.81 -1.98
C PHE A 22 -16.68 1.36 -1.47
N LYS A 23 -17.32 0.46 -2.23
CA LYS A 23 -17.48 -0.95 -1.89
C LYS A 23 -16.18 -1.77 -1.92
N GLU A 24 -15.12 -1.22 -2.50
CA GLU A 24 -13.82 -1.88 -2.73
C GLU A 24 -12.75 -1.34 -1.77
N ARG A 25 -13.09 -0.43 -0.86
CA ARG A 25 -12.12 0.16 0.05
C ARG A 25 -11.64 -0.87 1.07
N PHE A 26 -10.36 -0.78 1.42
CA PHE A 26 -9.74 -1.70 2.35
C PHE A 26 -9.99 -1.26 3.79
N PRO A 27 -10.53 -2.12 4.68
CA PRO A 27 -10.71 -1.78 6.08
C PRO A 27 -9.39 -1.45 6.77
N ALA A 28 -9.37 -0.38 7.55
CA ALA A 28 -8.21 0.02 8.33
C ALA A 28 -8.63 0.63 9.66
N GLY A 29 -7.67 0.79 10.56
CA GLY A 29 -7.85 1.58 11.77
C GLY A 29 -6.52 2.09 12.27
N ARG A 30 -6.49 3.16 13.06
CA ARG A 30 -5.25 3.67 13.65
C ARG A 30 -5.35 3.60 15.17
N LEU A 31 -4.40 2.93 15.80
CA LEU A 31 -4.24 2.98 17.24
C LEU A 31 -3.61 4.32 17.61
N LYS A 32 -4.32 5.12 18.40
CA LYS A 32 -3.89 6.43 18.88
C LYS A 32 -4.13 6.54 20.38
N PRO A 33 -3.10 6.43 21.23
CA PRO A 33 -3.24 6.65 22.67
C PRO A 33 -3.64 8.09 23.01
N PRO A 34 -4.48 8.33 24.05
CA PRO A 34 -5.24 7.35 24.83
C PRO A 34 -6.60 6.97 24.20
N VAL A 35 -6.92 7.52 23.02
CA VAL A 35 -8.22 7.41 22.34
C VAL A 35 -8.59 5.96 21.98
N GLY A 36 -7.60 5.10 21.75
CA GLY A 36 -7.80 3.72 21.34
C GLY A 36 -7.74 3.57 19.81
N ILE A 37 -8.56 2.68 19.24
CA ILE A 37 -8.58 2.41 17.80
C ILE A 37 -9.60 3.32 17.11
N ILE A 38 -9.13 4.11 16.15
CA ILE A 38 -9.97 4.93 15.27
C ILE A 38 -10.13 4.17 13.95
N GLY A 39 -11.34 3.67 13.66
CA GLY A 39 -11.64 2.95 12.43
C GLY A 39 -11.69 3.85 11.19
N GLY A 40 -11.42 3.28 10.03
CA GLY A 40 -11.46 3.95 8.74
C GLY A 40 -11.35 2.97 7.58
N ASP A 41 -11.12 3.52 6.40
CA ASP A 41 -10.89 2.75 5.18
C ASP A 41 -9.73 3.36 4.38
N ILE A 42 -9.16 2.56 3.49
CA ILE A 42 -8.13 2.97 2.54
C ILE A 42 -8.72 2.82 1.14
N ARG A 43 -8.73 3.92 0.39
CA ARG A 43 -9.33 3.97 -0.95
C ARG A 43 -8.32 4.05 -2.08
N SER A 44 -7.02 4.08 -1.81
CA SER A 44 -5.97 4.12 -2.86
C SER A 44 -4.61 3.67 -2.34
N LEU A 45 -3.67 3.36 -3.25
CA LEU A 45 -2.27 3.13 -2.86
C LEU A 45 -1.60 4.39 -2.29
N VAL A 46 -2.00 5.58 -2.75
CA VAL A 46 -1.49 6.85 -2.20
C VAL A 46 -1.87 7.00 -0.73
N GLU A 47 -3.13 6.69 -0.40
CA GLU A 47 -3.62 6.73 0.97
C GLU A 47 -3.01 5.61 1.82
N LEU A 48 -2.83 4.41 1.28
CA LEU A 48 -2.10 3.33 1.96
C LEU A 48 -0.68 3.78 2.34
N HIS A 49 0.03 4.44 1.44
CA HIS A 49 1.38 4.95 1.69
C HIS A 49 1.41 5.96 2.84
N LEU A 50 0.51 6.95 2.82
CA LEU A 50 0.38 7.93 3.91
C LEU A 50 -0.04 7.27 5.22
N PHE A 51 -0.93 6.28 5.15
CA PHE A 51 -1.42 5.57 6.32
C PHE A 51 -0.34 4.72 7.00
N LEU A 52 0.62 4.19 6.22
CA LEU A 52 1.75 3.41 6.72
C LEU A 52 3.00 4.23 7.02
N GLU A 53 2.94 5.55 6.83
CA GLU A 53 4.07 6.44 7.15
C GLU A 53 4.50 6.22 8.61
N PRO A 54 5.80 5.94 8.85
CA PRO A 54 6.30 5.70 10.20
C PRO A 54 6.02 6.90 11.11
N ASP A 55 5.41 6.63 12.26
CA ASP A 55 5.01 7.62 13.25
C ASP A 55 5.24 7.05 14.65
N GLU A 56 5.81 7.84 15.55
CA GLU A 56 6.17 7.38 16.90
C GLU A 56 4.98 7.39 17.88
N ALA A 57 3.89 8.09 17.54
CA ALA A 57 2.74 8.29 18.42
C ALA A 57 1.55 7.38 18.09
N THR A 58 1.56 6.74 16.92
CA THR A 58 0.44 5.95 16.41
C THR A 58 0.90 4.65 15.76
N LEU A 59 0.02 3.64 15.76
CA LEU A 59 0.28 2.38 15.07
C LEU A 59 -0.80 2.14 14.01
N PRO A 60 -0.42 1.87 12.74
CA PRO A 60 -1.36 1.43 11.72
C PRO A 60 -2.02 0.11 12.14
N GLY A 61 -3.32 -0.01 11.98
CA GLY A 61 -4.11 -1.21 12.21
C GLY A 61 -4.68 -1.69 10.88
N ILE A 62 -3.89 -2.47 10.17
CA ILE A 62 -4.22 -3.02 8.85
C ILE A 62 -3.93 -4.51 8.84
N ASP A 63 -4.78 -5.28 8.17
CA ASP A 63 -4.52 -6.69 7.98
C ASP A 63 -3.51 -6.92 6.84
N LEU A 64 -2.24 -7.08 7.21
CA LEU A 64 -1.16 -7.35 6.27
C LEU A 64 -1.31 -8.70 5.53
N GLN A 65 -2.10 -9.66 6.04
CA GLN A 65 -2.31 -10.94 5.36
C GLN A 65 -3.29 -10.82 4.19
N THR A 66 -4.33 -10.01 4.34
CA THR A 66 -5.36 -9.82 3.30
C THR A 66 -5.04 -8.67 2.35
N LEU A 67 -4.15 -7.76 2.74
CA LEU A 67 -3.69 -6.63 1.92
C LEU A 67 -3.21 -7.02 0.50
N PRO A 68 -2.37 -8.06 0.29
CA PRO A 68 -1.98 -8.48 -1.05
C PRO A 68 -3.17 -8.77 -1.99
N ASN A 69 -4.21 -9.41 -1.46
CA ASN A 69 -5.36 -9.78 -2.26
C ASN A 69 -6.14 -8.55 -2.71
N TRP A 70 -6.30 -7.56 -1.81
CA TRP A 70 -6.90 -6.28 -2.15
C TRP A 70 -6.11 -5.52 -3.22
N ILE A 71 -4.78 -5.49 -3.12
CA ILE A 71 -3.92 -4.84 -4.12
C ILE A 71 -4.07 -5.52 -5.49
N ALA A 72 -4.02 -6.85 -5.54
CA ALA A 72 -4.18 -7.59 -6.79
C ALA A 72 -5.56 -7.37 -7.43
N GLN A 73 -6.63 -7.36 -6.63
CA GLN A 73 -8.01 -7.33 -7.12
C GLN A 73 -8.54 -5.91 -7.38
N SER A 74 -8.33 -4.99 -6.44
CA SER A 74 -8.95 -3.66 -6.45
C SER A 74 -8.05 -2.62 -7.11
N ILE A 75 -6.74 -2.68 -6.86
CA ILE A 75 -5.77 -1.80 -7.54
C ILE A 75 -5.38 -2.37 -8.91
N GLY A 76 -5.31 -3.69 -9.03
CA GLY A 76 -4.94 -4.38 -10.26
C GLY A 76 -3.44 -4.57 -10.44
N ASP A 77 -2.67 -4.57 -9.34
CA ASP A 77 -1.20 -4.69 -9.36
C ASP A 77 -0.73 -6.01 -8.73
N PRO A 78 -0.74 -7.13 -9.47
CA PRO A 78 -0.37 -8.45 -8.93
C PRO A 78 1.12 -8.54 -8.56
N GLU A 79 1.98 -7.77 -9.21
CA GLU A 79 3.42 -7.76 -8.97
C GLU A 79 3.74 -7.14 -7.60
N LEU A 80 3.13 -5.98 -7.30
CA LEU A 80 3.20 -5.37 -5.98
C LEU A 80 2.60 -6.29 -4.90
N ALA A 81 1.45 -6.92 -5.21
CA ALA A 81 0.80 -7.84 -4.28
C ALA A 81 1.70 -9.03 -3.90
N GLU A 82 2.38 -9.64 -4.87
CA GLU A 82 3.30 -10.76 -4.60
C GLU A 82 4.48 -10.32 -3.72
N SER A 83 5.05 -9.15 -4.03
CA SER A 83 6.18 -8.63 -3.26
C SER A 83 5.78 -8.29 -1.82
N ILE A 84 4.60 -7.72 -1.62
CA ILE A 84 4.03 -7.50 -0.29
C ILE A 84 3.82 -8.83 0.43
N ARG A 85 3.28 -9.85 -0.24
CA ARG A 85 3.10 -11.18 0.36
C ARG A 85 4.44 -11.78 0.82
N ALA A 86 5.49 -11.63 0.02
CA ALA A 86 6.82 -12.11 0.37
C ALA A 86 7.38 -11.40 1.62
N VAL A 87 7.36 -10.06 1.66
CA VAL A 87 7.90 -9.31 2.83
C VAL A 87 7.06 -9.52 4.09
N VAL A 88 5.74 -9.63 3.93
CA VAL A 88 4.83 -9.92 5.03
C VAL A 88 5.13 -11.31 5.57
N SER A 89 5.30 -12.33 4.73
CA SER A 89 5.62 -13.70 5.17
C SER A 89 6.98 -13.81 5.87
N ALA A 90 7.94 -12.97 5.48
CA ALA A 90 9.30 -12.97 6.04
C ALA A 90 9.53 -11.97 7.20
N ARG A 91 8.48 -11.30 7.70
CA ARG A 91 8.61 -10.26 8.75
C ARG A 91 8.91 -10.87 10.12
N ASN A 92 9.75 -10.21 10.92
CA ASN A 92 9.96 -10.62 12.32
C ASN A 92 8.83 -10.10 13.22
N ASN A 93 8.30 -8.92 12.92
CA ASN A 93 7.20 -8.32 13.67
C ASN A 93 6.29 -7.48 12.76
N TYR A 94 5.17 -7.01 13.33
CA TYR A 94 4.15 -6.26 12.60
C TYR A 94 4.66 -4.90 12.10
N VAL A 95 5.44 -4.17 12.91
CA VAL A 95 5.97 -2.85 12.58
C VAL A 95 6.93 -2.94 11.40
N GLU A 96 7.84 -3.90 11.42
CA GLU A 96 8.74 -4.19 10.29
C GLU A 96 7.94 -4.52 9.02
N GLY A 97 6.85 -5.29 9.15
CA GLY A 97 5.93 -5.56 8.05
C GLY A 97 5.36 -4.27 7.44
N CYS A 98 4.84 -3.37 8.28
CA CYS A 98 4.31 -2.07 7.84
C CYS A 98 5.37 -1.23 7.12
N GLN A 99 6.58 -1.16 7.67
CA GLN A 99 7.70 -0.40 7.09
C GLN A 99 8.11 -0.92 5.71
N LYS A 100 8.27 -2.25 5.55
CA LYS A 100 8.61 -2.84 4.25
C LYS A 100 7.50 -2.61 3.22
N VAL A 101 6.23 -2.69 3.63
CA VAL A 101 5.10 -2.40 2.74
C VAL A 101 5.07 -0.91 2.36
N TYR A 102 5.30 -0.01 3.31
CA TYR A 102 5.43 1.42 3.04
C TYR A 102 6.47 1.70 1.95
N GLU A 103 7.67 1.12 2.08
CA GLU A 103 8.74 1.29 1.09
C GLU A 103 8.38 0.74 -0.30
N LEU A 104 7.81 -0.47 -0.37
CA LEU A 104 7.36 -1.09 -1.63
C LEU A 104 6.31 -0.23 -2.34
N VAL A 105 5.29 0.23 -1.60
CA VAL A 105 4.21 1.06 -2.13
C VAL A 105 4.76 2.41 -2.61
N GLY A 106 5.66 3.03 -1.83
CA GLY A 106 6.29 4.29 -2.20
C GLY A 106 7.09 4.16 -3.50
N HIS A 107 7.86 3.08 -3.65
CA HIS A 107 8.59 2.80 -4.88
C HIS A 107 7.65 2.63 -6.09
N ARG A 108 6.57 1.84 -5.94
CA ARG A 108 5.61 1.60 -7.02
C ARG A 108 4.84 2.84 -7.44
N LEU A 109 4.45 3.69 -6.48
CA LEU A 109 3.83 4.99 -6.76
C LEU A 109 4.76 5.90 -7.56
N ASN A 110 6.06 5.89 -7.27
CA ASN A 110 7.03 6.67 -8.02
C ASN A 110 7.16 6.19 -9.47
N GLN A 111 7.21 4.87 -9.71
CA GLN A 111 7.21 4.32 -11.07
C GLN A 111 5.97 4.76 -11.86
N ALA A 112 4.77 4.64 -11.28
CA ALA A 112 3.53 5.04 -11.95
C ALA A 112 3.51 6.54 -12.30
N ARG A 113 4.02 7.40 -11.41
CA ARG A 113 4.14 8.84 -11.66
C ARG A 113 5.14 9.17 -12.77
N MET A 114 6.25 8.45 -12.85
CA MET A 114 7.25 8.64 -13.91
C MET A 114 6.65 8.32 -15.28
N VAL A 115 6.00 7.16 -15.42
CA VAL A 115 5.38 6.73 -16.67
C VAL A 115 4.35 7.74 -17.18
N LEU A 116 3.49 8.29 -16.30
CA LEU A 116 2.50 9.29 -16.72
C LEU A 116 3.10 10.67 -17.03
N LYS A 117 4.22 11.04 -16.39
CA LYS A 117 4.93 12.29 -16.73
C LYS A 117 5.64 12.19 -18.08
N GLU A 118 6.20 11.03 -18.41
CA GLU A 118 6.87 10.80 -19.70
C GLU A 118 5.87 10.66 -20.87
N ALA A 119 4.62 10.31 -20.58
CA ALA A 119 3.54 10.21 -21.56
C ALA A 119 2.83 11.56 -21.88
N THR A 120 3.21 12.64 -21.19
CA THR A 120 2.64 14.00 -21.35
C THR A 120 3.62 14.92 -22.06
#